data_AF-A0A497HD53-F1
#
_entry.id   AF-A0A497HD53-F1
#
_cell.length_a   1.000
_cell.length_b   1.000
_cell.length_c   1.000
_cell.angle_alpha   90.00
_cell.angle_beta   90.00
_cell.angle_gamma   90.00
#
_symmetry.space_group_name_H-M   'P 1'
#
loop_
_entity.id
_entity.type
_entity.pdbx_description
1 polymer ?
#
loop_
_entity_poly.entity_id
_entity_poly.type
_entity_poly.pdbx_seq_one_letter_code
_entity_poly.pdbx_strand_id
1 'polypeptide(L)' 'MGIINTTFLLTGVFLILFGFVALLNPNLAKWINTPGIYTPTLKSIICIVVGIIILILDLTISFPI' A
#
# COMPACT_ATOMS: atom_id res chain seq x y z
N MET A 1 8.71 -10.54 -16.99
CA MET A 1 8.71 -10.31 -15.53
C MET A 1 8.42 -11.64 -14.87
N GLY A 2 9.20 -12.02 -13.85
CA GLY A 2 8.89 -13.20 -13.04
C GLY A 2 7.52 -13.05 -12.37
N ILE A 3 6.94 -14.17 -11.96
CA ILE A 3 5.67 -14.19 -11.21
C ILE A 3 5.82 -13.34 -9.94
N ILE A 4 6.99 -13.38 -9.30
CA ILE A 4 7.32 -12.60 -8.10
C ILE A 4 7.29 -11.10 -8.38
N ASN A 5 8.04 -10.58 -9.36
CA ASN A 5 8.02 -9.15 -9.71
C ASN A 5 6.60 -8.67 -10.06
N THR A 6 5.85 -9.47 -10.82
CA THR A 6 4.45 -9.11 -11.15
C THR A 6 3.58 -9.01 -9.90
N THR A 7 3.79 -9.89 -8.92
CA THR A 7 3.08 -9.89 -7.64
C THR A 7 3.48 -8.68 -6.78
N PHE A 8 4.77 -8.33 -6.73
CA PHE A 8 5.26 -7.15 -6.01
C PHE A 8 4.71 -5.86 -6.62
N LEU A 9 4.72 -5.75 -7.94
CA LEU A 9 4.14 -4.62 -8.67
C LEU A 9 2.64 -4.47 -8.38
N LEU A 10 1.87 -5.55 -8.50
CA LEU A 10 0.43 -5.53 -8.19
C LEU A 10 0.16 -5.17 -6.73
N THR A 11 0.94 -5.71 -5.79
CA THR A 11 0.79 -5.43 -4.35
C THR A 11 1.11 -3.98 -4.04
N GLY A 12 2.19 -3.42 -4.62
CA GLY A 12 2.57 -2.03 -4.45
C GLY A 12 1.51 -1.06 -4.99
N VAL A 13 1.02 -1.31 -6.21
CA VAL A 13 -0.07 -0.53 -6.82
C VAL A 13 -1.35 -0.62 -5.99
N PHE A 14 -1.71 -1.83 -5.54
CA PHE A 14 -2.89 -2.04 -4.70
C PHE A 14 -2.80 -1.26 -3.38
N LEU A 15 -1.66 -1.30 -2.70
CA LEU A 15 -1.46 -0.56 -1.44
C LEU A 15 -1.59 0.95 -1.62
N ILE A 16 -1.04 1.50 -2.71
CA ILE A 16 -1.16 2.94 -3.01
C ILE A 16 -2.63 3.30 -3.26
N LEU A 17 -3.33 2.56 -4.11
CA LEU A 17 -4.74 2.80 -4.41
C LEU A 17 -5.62 2.65 -3.17
N PHE A 18 -5.39 1.60 -2.38
CA PHE A 18 -6.12 1.33 -1.16
C PHE A 18 -5.91 2.44 -0.13
N GLY A 19 -4.67 2.89 0.09
CA GLY A 19 -4.38 4.01 0.97
C GLY A 19 -5.00 5.33 0.49
N PHE A 20 -5.02 5.59 -0.82
CA PHE A 20 -5.68 6.77 -1.40
C PHE A 20 -7.21 6.73 -1.20
N VAL A 21 -7.84 5.59 -1.49
CA VAL A 21 -9.28 5.41 -1.32
C VAL A 21 -9.67 5.45 0.15
N ALA A 22 -8.82 4.95 1.06
CA ALA A 22 -9.04 5.02 2.49
C ALA A 22 -8.99 6.45 3.05
N LEU A 23 -8.26 7.38 2.41
CA LEU A 23 -8.33 8.81 2.77
C LEU A 23 -9.68 9.44 2.40
N LEU A 24 -10.27 9.02 1.29
CA LEU A 24 -11.51 9.58 0.75
C LEU A 24 -12.76 8.91 1.34
N ASN A 25 -12.64 7.64 1.74
CA ASN A 25 -13.79 6.82 2.13
C ASN A 25 -13.68 6.37 3.60
N PRO A 26 -14.45 6.97 4.52
CA PRO A 26 -14.35 6.71 5.95
C PRO A 26 -14.70 5.27 6.33
N ASN A 27 -15.49 4.59 5.49
CA ASN A 27 -15.78 3.17 5.68
C ASN A 27 -14.54 2.31 5.45
N LEU A 28 -13.72 2.58 4.43
CA LEU A 28 -12.44 1.89 4.24
C LEU A 28 -11.40 2.30 5.29
N ALA A 29 -11.39 3.58 5.68
CA ALA A 29 -10.50 4.06 6.73
C ALA A 29 -10.66 3.24 8.03
N LYS A 30 -11.89 2.86 8.39
CA LYS A 30 -12.16 2.02 9.57
C LYS A 30 -11.51 0.63 9.49
N TRP A 31 -11.26 0.09 8.31
CA TRP A 31 -10.63 -1.23 8.14
C TRP A 31 -9.14 -1.20 8.48
N ILE A 32 -8.51 -0.04 8.33
CA ILE A 32 -7.08 0.16 8.60
C ILE A 32 -6.88 0.65 10.05
N ASN A 33 -7.88 1.32 10.61
CA ASN A 33 -7.79 1.94 11.91
C ASN A 33 -8.28 1.04 13.03
N THR A 34 -7.46 0.96 14.08
CA THR A 34 -7.80 0.26 15.31
C THR A 34 -8.79 1.13 16.10
N PRO A 35 -9.83 0.56 16.73
CA PRO A 35 -10.73 1.33 17.59
C PRO A 35 -9.93 2.09 18.66
N GLY A 36 -10.21 3.39 18.81
CA GLY A 36 -9.53 4.29 19.75
C GLY A 36 -8.41 5.17 19.16
N ILE A 37 -8.05 5.00 17.88
CA ILE A 37 -7.08 5.88 17.20
C ILE A 37 -7.81 7.01 16.46
N TYR A 38 -7.52 8.26 16.84
CA TYR A 38 -8.21 9.46 16.37
C TYR A 38 -7.79 9.98 14.99
N THR A 39 -6.71 9.45 14.41
CA THR A 39 -6.16 9.95 13.13
C THR A 39 -6.11 8.86 12.05
N PRO A 40 -7.23 8.60 11.35
CA PRO A 40 -7.32 7.65 10.25
C PRO A 40 -6.37 7.91 9.08
N THR A 41 -6.02 9.19 8.94
CA THR A 41 -5.14 9.74 7.92
C THR A 41 -3.72 9.22 8.03
N LEU A 42 -3.19 9.08 9.25
CA LEU A 42 -1.80 8.65 9.46
C LEU A 42 -1.56 7.24 8.91
N LYS A 43 -2.45 6.29 9.20
CA LYS A 43 -2.32 4.92 8.71
C LYS A 43 -2.50 4.80 7.20
N SER A 44 -3.37 5.63 6.63
CA SER A 44 -3.58 5.67 5.18
C SER A 44 -2.34 6.21 4.46
N ILE A 45 -1.69 7.23 5.03
CA ILE A 45 -0.40 7.75 4.54
C ILE A 45 0.70 6.69 4.64
N ILE A 46 0.80 5.97 5.77
CA ILE A 46 1.76 4.87 5.93
C ILE A 46 1.53 3.79 4.86
N CYS A 47 0.28 3.43 4.58
CA CYS A 47 -0.06 2.46 3.54
C CYS A 47 0.44 2.89 2.14
N ILE A 48 0.24 4.17 1.78
CA ILE A 48 0.76 4.75 0.53
C ILE A 48 2.29 4.69 0.49
N VAL A 49 2.96 5.12 1.57
CA VAL A 49 4.42 5.13 1.66
C VAL A 49 5.00 3.72 1.50
N VAL A 50 4.42 2.72 2.17
CA VAL A 50 4.84 1.33 2.04
C VAL A 50 4.66 0.82 0.61
N GLY A 51 3.54 1.12 -0.04
CA GLY A 51 3.32 0.77 -1.45
C GLY A 51 4.36 1.38 -2.40
N ILE A 52 4.74 2.63 -2.18
CA ILE A 52 5.80 3.30 -2.96
C ILE A 52 7.15 2.60 -2.74
N ILE A 53 7.51 2.27 -1.50
CA ILE A 53 8.76 1.55 -1.19
C ILE A 53 8.79 0.20 -1.91
N ILE A 54 7.67 -0.54 -1.92
CA ILE A 54 7.56 -1.83 -2.61
C ILE A 54 7.79 -1.68 -4.11
N LEU A 55 7.24 -0.63 -4.75
CA LEU A 55 7.48 -0.37 -6.18
C LEU A 55 8.93 0.00 -6.47
N ILE A 56 9.56 0.79 -5.60
CA ILE A 56 10.98 1.13 -5.74
C ILE A 56 11.84 -0.13 -5.59
N LEU A 57 11.52 -1.01 -4.65
CA LEU A 57 12.23 -2.28 -4.45
C LEU A 57 12.06 -3.21 -5.66
N ASP A 58 10.87 -3.30 -6.25
CA ASP A 58 10.63 -4.09 -7.46
C ASP A 58 11.43 -3.57 -8.68
N LEU A 59 11.58 -2.25 -8.81
CA LEU A 59 12.37 -1.63 -9.87
C LEU A 59 13.88 -1.77 -9.66
N THR A 60 14.34 -1.72 -8.41
CA THR A 60 15.78 -1.75 -8.06
C THR A 60 16.32 -3.17 -7.95
N ILE A 61 15.50 -4.13 -7.55
CA ILE A 61 15.89 -5.53 -7.36
C ILE A 61 15.10 -6.37 -8.35
N SER A 62 15.79 -6.85 -9.40
CA SER A 62 15.23 -7.89 -10.26
C SER A 62 15.28 -9.21 -9.50
N PHE A 63 14.13 -9.72 -9.06
CA PHE A 63 14.04 -11.06 -8.49
C PHE A 63 14.03 -12.07 -9.64
N PRO A 64 15.08 -12.90 -9.78
CA PRO A 64 15.26 -13.74 -10.97
C PRO A 64 14.46 -15.05 -10.95
N ILE A 65 13.57 -15.24 -9.97
CA ILE A 65 12.84 -16.50 -9.72
C ILE A 65 11.34 -16.26 -9.81
#